data_AF-A0A4Q6BY26-F1
#
_entry.id   AF-A0A4Q6BY26-F1
#
_cell.length_a   1.000
_cell.length_b   1.000
_cell.length_c   1.000
_cell.angle_alpha   90.00
_cell.angle_beta   90.00
_cell.angle_gamma   90.00
#
_symmetry.space_group_name_H-M   'P 1'
#
loop_
_entity.id
_entity.type
_entity.pdbx_description
1 polymer ?
#
loop_
_entity_poly.entity_id
_entity_poly.type
_entity_poly.pdbx_seq_one_letter_code
_entity_poly.pdbx_strand_id
1 'polypeptide(L)'
;HPYAFDVAVSIGEKNVKNFDRAFFGMFGNIIRNMFRSVVLSVTRGALASSPVSGPTARYYRKLGWAAASFAITTDIAMGALGGSLKFKGKTTGRFADVLSWMYIGTAVLRRYEAEGRRKEDLPFVHFAMNHSLYEIQKGFDGLFANLQVPGMSWFFRGPLRMWSNLNALAGEANDNHTHKIASEVMNNVELRARHTEGIYIPTDRKEQMGLLEEAFASVKKAEATEKKVRKAVKTKAIPKLRGDAAAKAALEKNIITQPEYDELAKADRLRWEAIQVDDFTEEEYVAHKGFGQDHAQHQSELVKLSPVPGSKGA
;
A
#
# COMPACT_ATOMS: atom_id res chain seq x y z
N HIS A 1 -17.85 -0.75 -23.35
CA HIS A 1 -17.57 -1.09 -24.75
C HIS A 1 -18.40 -0.18 -25.64
N PRO A 2 -17.80 0.57 -26.60
CA PRO A 2 -18.50 1.63 -27.36
C PRO A 2 -19.71 1.14 -28.15
N TYR A 3 -19.69 -0.10 -28.66
CA TYR A 3 -20.78 -0.66 -29.47
C TYR A 3 -21.75 -1.57 -28.70
N ALA A 4 -21.51 -1.85 -27.41
CA ALA A 4 -22.31 -2.83 -26.68
C ALA A 4 -23.73 -2.32 -26.39
N PHE A 5 -23.87 -1.01 -26.15
CA PHE A 5 -25.17 -0.35 -26.00
C PHE A 5 -25.95 -0.40 -27.32
N ASP A 6 -25.30 -0.05 -28.43
CA ASP A 6 -25.91 -0.05 -29.76
C ASP A 6 -26.40 -1.43 -30.18
N VAL A 7 -25.66 -2.50 -29.84
CA VAL A 7 -26.10 -3.89 -30.07
C VAL A 7 -27.40 -4.19 -29.30
N ALA A 8 -27.47 -3.81 -28.02
CA ALA A 8 -28.65 -4.05 -27.19
C ALA A 8 -29.90 -3.29 -27.68
N VAL A 9 -29.72 -2.03 -28.10
CA VAL A 9 -30.79 -1.20 -28.69
C VAL A 9 -31.24 -1.79 -30.03
N SER A 10 -30.31 -2.21 -30.89
CA SER A 10 -30.63 -2.78 -32.21
C SER A 10 -31.45 -4.08 -32.13
N ILE A 11 -31.23 -4.89 -31.09
CA ILE A 11 -32.03 -6.10 -30.81
C ILE A 11 -33.47 -5.72 -30.41
N GLY A 12 -33.63 -4.69 -29.57
CA GLY A 12 -34.94 -4.17 -29.18
C GLY A 12 -35.74 -3.61 -30.37
N GLU A 13 -35.06 -2.95 -31.30
CA GLU A 13 -35.65 -2.33 -32.49
C GLU A 13 -35.82 -3.29 -33.69
N LYS A 14 -35.38 -4.55 -33.58
CA LYS A 14 -35.33 -5.54 -34.68
C LYS A 14 -34.59 -5.04 -35.93
N ASN A 15 -33.62 -4.16 -35.76
CA ASN A 15 -32.88 -3.57 -36.87
C ASN A 15 -31.59 -4.36 -37.16
N VAL A 16 -31.69 -5.31 -38.08
CA VAL A 16 -30.61 -6.24 -38.45
C VAL A 16 -29.37 -5.51 -39.00
N LYS A 17 -29.54 -4.44 -39.79
CA LYS A 17 -28.41 -3.70 -40.36
C LYS A 17 -27.59 -2.95 -39.31
N ASN A 18 -28.27 -2.33 -38.34
CA ASN A 18 -27.60 -1.65 -37.23
C ASN A 18 -26.97 -2.64 -36.26
N PHE A 19 -27.63 -3.79 -36.04
CA PHE A 19 -27.07 -4.90 -35.28
C PHE A 19 -25.76 -5.40 -35.90
N ASP A 20 -25.75 -5.74 -37.20
CA ASP A 20 -24.55 -6.23 -37.89
C ASP A 20 -23.42 -5.20 -37.82
N ARG A 21 -23.71 -3.92 -38.07
CA ARG A 21 -22.71 -2.85 -37.99
C ARG A 21 -22.11 -2.74 -36.58
N ALA A 22 -22.94 -2.75 -35.55
CA ALA A 22 -22.49 -2.64 -34.16
C ALA A 22 -21.75 -3.91 -33.69
N PHE A 23 -22.20 -5.09 -34.13
CA PHE A 23 -21.59 -6.38 -33.84
C PHE A 23 -20.21 -6.53 -34.50
N PHE A 24 -20.10 -6.27 -35.80
CA PHE A 24 -18.81 -6.31 -36.50
C PHE A 24 -17.88 -5.16 -36.04
N GLY A 25 -18.43 -4.00 -35.66
CA GLY A 25 -17.67 -2.93 -34.99
C GLY A 25 -17.10 -3.36 -33.63
N MET A 26 -17.87 -4.12 -32.86
CA MET A 26 -17.42 -4.76 -31.62
C MET A 26 -16.31 -5.79 -31.89
N PHE A 27 -16.49 -6.70 -32.84
CA PHE A 27 -15.46 -7.67 -33.22
C PHE A 27 -14.17 -7.00 -33.71
N GLY A 28 -14.26 -5.95 -34.52
CA GLY A 28 -13.10 -5.18 -34.96
C GLY A 28 -12.36 -4.50 -33.81
N ASN A 29 -13.09 -3.97 -32.82
CA ASN A 29 -12.50 -3.39 -31.62
C ASN A 29 -11.78 -4.45 -30.75
N ILE A 30 -12.38 -5.64 -30.60
CA ILE A 30 -11.78 -6.78 -29.90
C ILE A 30 -10.48 -7.22 -30.58
N ILE A 31 -10.49 -7.40 -31.91
CA ILE A 31 -9.31 -7.82 -32.68
C ILE A 31 -8.19 -6.77 -32.57
N ARG A 32 -8.51 -5.47 -32.73
CA ARG A 32 -7.53 -4.40 -32.58
C ARG A 32 -6.92 -4.37 -31.18
N ASN A 33 -7.76 -4.49 -30.15
CA ASN A 33 -7.29 -4.55 -28.76
C ASN A 33 -6.41 -5.78 -28.55
N MET A 34 -6.81 -6.94 -29.08
CA MET A 34 -6.06 -8.20 -29.05
C MET A 34 -4.64 -8.04 -29.62
N PHE A 35 -4.51 -7.55 -30.84
CA PHE A 35 -3.19 -7.28 -31.43
C PHE A 35 -2.37 -6.31 -30.58
N ARG A 36 -2.99 -5.22 -30.09
CA ARG A 36 -2.33 -4.25 -29.22
C ARG A 36 -1.83 -4.91 -27.93
N SER A 37 -2.63 -5.73 -27.25
CA SER A 37 -2.19 -6.41 -26.02
C SER A 37 -1.13 -7.45 -26.26
N VAL A 38 -1.22 -8.23 -27.34
CA VAL A 38 -0.18 -9.21 -27.69
C VAL A 38 1.15 -8.49 -27.93
N VAL A 39 1.14 -7.42 -28.73
CA VAL A 39 2.34 -6.60 -29.00
C VAL A 39 2.88 -5.96 -27.71
N LEU A 40 2.01 -5.42 -26.86
CA LEU A 40 2.43 -4.83 -25.58
C LEU A 40 2.92 -5.88 -24.59
N SER A 41 2.37 -7.10 -24.61
CA SER A 41 2.83 -8.21 -23.79
C SER A 41 4.22 -8.65 -24.23
N VAL A 42 4.42 -8.93 -25.52
CA VAL A 42 5.73 -9.31 -26.07
C VAL A 42 6.79 -8.23 -25.81
N THR A 43 6.42 -6.94 -25.91
CA THR A 43 7.36 -5.83 -25.66
C THR A 43 7.42 -5.36 -24.20
N ARG A 44 6.73 -6.03 -23.26
CA ARG A 44 6.67 -5.64 -21.84
C ARG A 44 6.24 -4.19 -21.61
N GLY A 45 5.34 -3.71 -22.46
CA GLY A 45 4.86 -2.34 -22.49
C GLY A 45 5.80 -1.34 -23.17
N ALA A 46 6.97 -1.72 -23.69
CA ALA A 46 7.93 -0.76 -24.25
C ALA A 46 7.37 0.09 -25.40
N LEU A 47 6.45 -0.47 -26.21
CA LEU A 47 5.78 0.21 -27.31
C LEU A 47 4.53 1.02 -26.89
N ALA A 48 4.14 0.98 -25.62
CA ALA A 48 3.08 1.86 -25.14
C ALA A 48 3.59 3.31 -25.13
N SER A 49 2.71 4.24 -25.49
CA SER A 49 2.97 5.67 -25.35
C SER A 49 2.97 6.04 -23.87
N SER A 50 3.89 6.92 -23.47
CA SER A 50 3.84 7.60 -22.18
C SER A 50 3.57 9.09 -22.44
N PRO A 51 2.62 9.72 -21.73
CA PRO A 51 2.38 11.16 -21.85
C PRO A 51 3.54 11.99 -21.25
N VAL A 52 4.42 11.35 -20.50
CA VAL A 52 5.55 11.99 -19.81
C VAL A 52 6.87 11.28 -20.13
N SER A 53 7.97 12.03 -20.02
CA SER A 53 9.33 11.53 -20.03
C SER A 53 9.88 11.38 -18.61
N GLY A 54 10.95 10.61 -18.42
CA GLY A 54 11.63 10.47 -17.13
C GLY A 54 11.29 9.20 -16.35
N PRO A 55 11.54 9.18 -15.02
CA PRO A 55 11.56 7.97 -14.20
C PRO A 55 10.19 7.27 -14.09
N THR A 56 9.10 8.00 -14.28
CA THR A 56 7.72 7.49 -14.21
C THR A 56 7.18 6.98 -15.54
N ALA A 57 7.85 7.28 -16.67
CA ALA A 57 7.34 6.95 -18.01
C ALA A 57 7.10 5.45 -18.20
N ARG A 58 7.96 4.60 -17.60
CA ARG A 58 7.81 3.14 -17.64
C ARG A 58 6.51 2.67 -16.98
N TYR A 59 6.03 3.35 -15.95
CA TYR A 59 4.79 2.97 -15.26
C TYR A 59 3.56 3.28 -16.10
N TYR A 60 3.51 4.44 -16.77
CA TYR A 60 2.45 4.74 -17.73
C TYR A 60 2.36 3.69 -18.84
N ARG A 61 3.52 3.25 -19.35
CA ARG A 61 3.60 2.20 -20.36
C ARG A 61 3.05 0.86 -19.86
N LYS A 62 3.41 0.46 -18.64
CA LYS A 62 2.91 -0.78 -18.01
C LYS A 62 1.41 -0.70 -17.69
N LEU A 63 0.90 0.45 -17.24
CA LEU A 63 -0.53 0.66 -17.06
C LEU A 63 -1.28 0.61 -18.40
N GLY A 64 -0.71 1.18 -19.47
CA GLY A 64 -1.28 1.08 -20.81
C GLY A 64 -1.32 -0.36 -21.34
N TRP A 65 -0.32 -1.17 -20.98
CA TRP A 65 -0.32 -2.61 -21.25
C TRP A 65 -1.38 -3.34 -20.40
N ALA A 66 -1.44 -3.10 -19.09
CA ALA A 66 -2.46 -3.67 -18.21
C ALA A 66 -3.89 -3.34 -18.69
N ALA A 67 -4.14 -2.10 -19.11
CA ALA A 67 -5.43 -1.66 -19.63
C ALA A 67 -5.81 -2.39 -20.94
N ALA A 68 -4.84 -2.62 -21.84
CA ALA A 68 -5.07 -3.39 -23.06
C ALA A 68 -5.39 -4.86 -22.76
N SER A 69 -4.65 -5.49 -21.84
CA SER A 69 -4.91 -6.85 -21.36
C SER A 69 -6.27 -6.97 -20.68
N PHE A 70 -6.64 -5.99 -19.86
CA PHE A 70 -7.93 -5.91 -19.19
C PHE A 70 -9.07 -5.84 -20.22
N ALA A 71 -8.98 -4.92 -21.19
CA ALA A 71 -10.02 -4.73 -22.20
C ALA A 71 -10.36 -6.02 -22.94
N ILE A 72 -9.35 -6.77 -23.42
CA ILE A 72 -9.59 -8.04 -24.11
C ILE A 72 -10.14 -9.09 -23.18
N THR A 73 -9.60 -9.20 -21.96
CA THR A 73 -10.05 -10.21 -21.00
C THR A 73 -11.51 -9.98 -20.62
N THR A 74 -11.91 -8.71 -20.47
CA THR A 74 -13.29 -8.30 -20.25
C THR A 74 -14.17 -8.57 -21.47
N ASP A 75 -13.71 -8.23 -22.68
CA ASP A 75 -14.46 -8.49 -23.91
C ASP A 75 -14.70 -9.99 -24.12
N ILE A 76 -13.69 -10.84 -23.91
CA ILE A 76 -13.81 -12.30 -23.96
C ILE A 76 -14.76 -12.80 -22.87
N ALA A 77 -14.64 -12.31 -21.64
CA ALA A 77 -15.51 -12.71 -20.54
C ALA A 77 -16.97 -12.34 -20.81
N MET A 78 -17.24 -11.12 -21.31
CA MET A 78 -18.59 -10.69 -21.68
C MET A 78 -19.13 -11.50 -22.85
N GLY A 79 -18.33 -11.78 -23.88
CA GLY A 79 -18.75 -12.58 -25.02
C GLY A 79 -19.03 -14.05 -24.67
N ALA A 80 -18.20 -14.65 -23.81
CA ALA A 80 -18.30 -16.06 -23.45
C ALA A 80 -19.35 -16.36 -22.38
N LEU A 81 -19.49 -15.47 -21.38
CA LEU A 81 -20.36 -15.68 -20.23
C LEU A 81 -21.66 -14.88 -20.33
N GLY A 82 -21.70 -13.82 -21.14
CA GLY A 82 -22.87 -12.97 -21.34
C GLY A 82 -23.49 -12.53 -20.03
N GLY A 83 -24.83 -12.67 -19.94
CA GLY A 83 -25.60 -12.34 -18.75
C GLY A 83 -25.32 -13.21 -17.52
N SER A 84 -24.60 -14.33 -17.64
CA SER A 84 -24.20 -15.16 -16.47
C SER A 84 -23.04 -14.56 -15.68
N LEU A 85 -22.28 -13.64 -16.29
CA LEU A 85 -21.14 -12.98 -15.66
C LEU A 85 -21.57 -12.22 -14.40
N LYS A 86 -22.75 -11.58 -14.42
CA LYS A 86 -23.30 -10.84 -13.26
C LYS A 86 -23.54 -11.72 -12.03
N PHE A 87 -23.77 -13.01 -12.22
CA PHE A 87 -23.97 -13.98 -11.13
C PHE A 87 -22.65 -14.59 -10.64
N LYS A 88 -21.54 -14.40 -11.37
CA LYS A 88 -20.19 -14.87 -10.98
C LYS A 88 -19.45 -13.82 -10.15
N GLY A 89 -19.97 -13.52 -8.96
CA GLY A 89 -19.47 -12.48 -8.04
C GLY A 89 -17.95 -12.53 -7.77
N LYS A 90 -17.35 -13.72 -7.64
CA LYS A 90 -15.90 -13.86 -7.46
C LYS A 90 -15.07 -13.50 -8.71
N THR A 91 -15.65 -13.62 -9.91
CA THR A 91 -14.96 -13.25 -11.16
C THR A 91 -15.07 -11.75 -11.40
N THR A 92 -16.26 -11.19 -11.19
CA THR A 92 -16.48 -9.74 -11.27
C THR A 92 -15.69 -8.99 -10.20
N GLY A 93 -15.56 -9.55 -8.99
CA GLY A 93 -14.70 -9.01 -7.94
C GLY A 93 -13.24 -8.90 -8.40
N ARG A 94 -12.67 -9.93 -9.03
CA ARG A 94 -11.29 -9.86 -9.55
C ARG A 94 -11.10 -8.86 -10.69
N PHE A 95 -12.11 -8.68 -11.55
CA PHE A 95 -12.09 -7.59 -12.53
C PHE A 95 -12.10 -6.22 -11.83
N ALA A 96 -12.91 -6.07 -10.76
CA ALA A 96 -12.94 -4.86 -9.97
C ALA A 96 -11.59 -4.60 -9.27
N ASP A 97 -10.93 -5.63 -8.74
CA ASP A 97 -9.60 -5.51 -8.13
C ASP A 97 -8.58 -4.97 -9.15
N VAL A 98 -8.50 -5.59 -10.34
CA VAL A 98 -7.59 -5.14 -11.41
C VAL A 98 -7.87 -3.69 -11.79
N LEU A 99 -9.13 -3.33 -11.97
CA LEU A 99 -9.52 -1.97 -12.33
C LEU A 99 -9.19 -0.96 -11.23
N SER A 100 -9.44 -1.32 -9.97
CA SER A 100 -9.19 -0.47 -8.80
C SER A 100 -7.70 -0.17 -8.66
N TRP A 101 -6.84 -1.18 -8.81
CA TRP A 101 -5.39 -0.98 -8.74
C TRP A 101 -4.82 -0.21 -9.94
N MET A 102 -5.40 -0.36 -11.14
CA MET A 102 -5.06 0.52 -12.27
C MET A 102 -5.44 1.98 -11.98
N TYR A 103 -6.59 2.21 -11.37
CA TYR A 103 -7.04 3.55 -10.97
C TYR A 103 -6.11 4.15 -9.89
N ILE A 104 -5.81 3.41 -8.83
CA ILE A 104 -4.89 3.84 -7.76
C ILE A 104 -3.50 4.17 -8.35
N GLY A 105 -2.94 3.28 -9.18
CA GLY A 105 -1.65 3.53 -9.83
C GLY A 105 -1.68 4.79 -10.72
N THR A 106 -2.77 5.01 -11.45
CA THR A 106 -2.93 6.23 -12.26
C THR A 106 -3.04 7.47 -11.38
N ALA A 107 -3.75 7.40 -10.26
CA ALA A 107 -3.90 8.49 -9.30
C ALA A 107 -2.56 8.86 -8.65
N VAL A 108 -1.74 7.87 -8.28
CA VAL A 108 -0.37 8.09 -7.76
C VAL A 108 0.47 8.88 -8.76
N LEU A 109 0.49 8.45 -10.03
CA LEU A 109 1.22 9.15 -11.07
C LEU A 109 0.66 10.56 -11.30
N ARG A 110 -0.67 10.71 -11.33
CA ARG A 110 -1.32 12.01 -11.52
C ARG A 110 -1.00 12.97 -10.38
N ARG A 111 -0.99 12.50 -9.13
CA ARG A 111 -0.63 13.29 -7.94
C ARG A 111 0.82 13.74 -8.03
N TYR A 112 1.76 12.83 -8.32
CA TYR A 112 3.17 13.15 -8.50
C TYR A 112 3.42 14.25 -9.55
N GLU A 113 2.69 14.17 -10.67
CA GLU A 113 2.72 15.18 -11.72
C GLU A 113 2.15 16.53 -11.24
N ALA A 114 1.03 16.51 -10.52
CA ALA A 114 0.38 17.71 -10.00
C ALA A 114 1.20 18.42 -8.90
N GLU A 115 1.94 17.67 -8.09
CA GLU A 115 2.80 18.19 -7.01
C GLU A 115 4.20 18.66 -7.50
N GLY A 116 4.44 18.61 -8.81
CA GLY A 116 5.62 19.19 -9.45
C GLY A 116 6.81 18.24 -9.64
N ARG A 117 6.58 16.91 -9.65
CA ARG A 117 7.61 15.89 -9.88
C ARG A 117 8.83 15.98 -8.93
N ARG A 118 8.58 16.18 -7.64
CA ARG A 118 9.64 16.34 -6.64
C ARG A 118 10.51 15.08 -6.55
N LYS A 119 11.82 15.23 -6.40
CA LYS A 119 12.72 14.07 -6.35
C LYS A 119 12.55 13.24 -5.07
N GLU A 120 12.19 13.90 -3.98
CA GLU A 120 11.97 13.29 -2.65
C GLU A 120 10.80 12.30 -2.64
N ASP A 121 9.79 12.51 -3.49
CA ASP A 121 8.60 11.67 -3.54
C ASP A 121 8.78 10.44 -4.45
N LEU A 122 9.86 10.40 -5.26
CA LEU A 122 10.12 9.29 -6.19
C LEU A 122 10.21 7.92 -5.52
N PRO A 123 10.88 7.72 -4.37
CA PRO A 123 10.90 6.42 -3.69
C PRO A 123 9.48 5.91 -3.39
N PHE A 124 8.59 6.79 -2.95
CA PHE A 124 7.19 6.48 -2.65
C PHE A 124 6.42 6.11 -3.92
N VAL A 125 6.60 6.88 -5.00
CA VAL A 125 5.99 6.59 -6.30
C VAL A 125 6.46 5.24 -6.84
N HIS A 126 7.76 4.94 -6.78
CA HIS A 126 8.31 3.67 -7.23
C HIS A 126 7.73 2.49 -6.46
N PHE A 127 7.64 2.61 -5.13
CA PHE A 127 7.02 1.59 -4.28
C PHE A 127 5.54 1.41 -4.60
N ALA A 128 4.75 2.49 -4.56
CA ALA A 128 3.31 2.44 -4.79
C ALA A 128 2.97 1.91 -6.20
N MET A 129 3.73 2.28 -7.22
CA MET A 129 3.54 1.77 -8.57
C MET A 129 3.92 0.30 -8.72
N ASN A 130 5.03 -0.13 -8.10
CA ASN A 130 5.39 -1.55 -8.12
C ASN A 130 4.34 -2.40 -7.40
N HIS A 131 3.85 -1.95 -6.24
CA HIS A 131 2.79 -2.61 -5.50
C HIS A 131 1.47 -2.66 -6.30
N SER A 132 1.06 -1.54 -6.90
CA SER A 132 -0.14 -1.50 -7.74
C SER A 132 -0.04 -2.45 -8.93
N LEU A 133 1.11 -2.51 -9.61
CA LEU A 133 1.34 -3.43 -10.72
C LEU A 133 1.38 -4.90 -10.29
N TYR A 134 1.89 -5.17 -9.09
CA TYR A 134 1.89 -6.52 -8.50
C TYR A 134 0.46 -6.97 -8.17
N GLU A 135 -0.37 -6.12 -7.57
CA GLU A 135 -1.76 -6.46 -7.28
C GLU A 135 -2.60 -6.60 -8.56
N ILE A 136 -2.33 -5.79 -9.60
CA ILE A 136 -2.91 -5.99 -10.94
C ILE A 136 -2.54 -7.39 -11.49
N GLN A 137 -1.27 -7.77 -11.39
CA GLN A 137 -0.78 -9.07 -11.84
C GLN A 137 -1.49 -10.22 -11.11
N LYS A 138 -1.58 -10.14 -9.78
CA LYS A 138 -2.30 -11.10 -8.94
C LYS A 138 -3.78 -11.19 -9.31
N GLY A 139 -4.41 -10.07 -9.61
CA GLY A 139 -5.79 -10.01 -10.11
C GLY A 139 -5.94 -10.74 -11.46
N PHE A 140 -5.03 -10.51 -12.42
CA PHE A 140 -5.01 -11.23 -13.69
C PHE A 140 -4.77 -12.73 -13.52
N ASP A 141 -3.83 -13.14 -12.69
CA ASP A 141 -3.56 -14.56 -12.45
C ASP A 141 -4.76 -15.25 -11.79
N GLY A 142 -5.44 -14.55 -10.88
CA GLY A 142 -6.71 -14.96 -10.32
C GLY A 142 -7.82 -15.09 -11.36
N LEU A 143 -7.92 -14.15 -12.30
CA LEU A 143 -8.86 -14.21 -13.42
C LEU A 143 -8.56 -15.41 -14.31
N PHE A 144 -7.34 -15.55 -14.81
CA PHE A 144 -6.96 -16.63 -15.73
C PHE A 144 -7.10 -18.02 -15.12
N ALA A 145 -6.87 -18.17 -13.81
CA ALA A 145 -7.10 -19.42 -13.11
C ALA A 145 -8.60 -19.82 -13.02
N ASN A 146 -9.50 -18.83 -12.93
CA ASN A 146 -10.91 -19.06 -12.58
C ASN A 146 -11.90 -18.77 -13.71
N LEU A 147 -11.47 -18.11 -14.78
CA LEU A 147 -12.31 -17.76 -15.91
C LEU A 147 -12.75 -19.03 -16.65
N GLN A 148 -14.06 -19.27 -16.68
CA GLN A 148 -14.67 -20.42 -17.32
C GLN A 148 -15.20 -20.01 -18.70
N VAL A 149 -14.32 -20.00 -19.70
CA VAL A 149 -14.72 -19.79 -21.10
C VAL A 149 -15.07 -21.16 -21.71
N PRO A 150 -16.30 -21.39 -22.20
CA PRO A 150 -16.65 -22.63 -22.88
C PRO A 150 -15.66 -22.93 -24.02
N GLY A 151 -15.10 -24.15 -24.07
CA GLY A 151 -14.12 -24.56 -25.08
C GLY A 151 -12.69 -23.99 -24.95
N MET A 152 -12.48 -22.93 -24.17
CA MET A 152 -11.19 -22.23 -24.07
C MET A 152 -10.64 -22.14 -22.63
N SER A 153 -11.34 -22.67 -21.64
CA SER A 153 -10.91 -22.63 -20.23
C SER A 153 -9.49 -23.19 -19.99
N TRP A 154 -9.08 -24.22 -20.76
CA TRP A 154 -7.75 -24.80 -20.69
C TRP A 154 -6.65 -23.81 -21.13
N PHE A 155 -6.94 -22.95 -22.11
CA PHE A 155 -5.99 -21.97 -22.64
C PHE A 155 -5.70 -20.87 -21.61
N PHE A 156 -6.75 -20.38 -20.93
CA PHE A 156 -6.62 -19.40 -19.84
C PHE A 156 -5.84 -19.98 -18.66
N ARG A 157 -6.17 -21.19 -18.22
CA ARG A 157 -5.55 -21.83 -17.04
C ARG A 157 -4.12 -22.32 -17.28
N GLY A 158 -3.77 -22.64 -18.52
CA GLY A 158 -2.45 -23.16 -18.90
C GLY A 158 -1.59 -22.10 -19.60
N PRO A 159 -1.53 -22.10 -20.94
CA PRO A 159 -0.62 -21.25 -21.72
C PRO A 159 -0.65 -19.77 -21.36
N LEU A 160 -1.85 -19.16 -21.25
CA LEU A 160 -1.96 -17.72 -20.99
C LEU A 160 -1.49 -17.36 -19.58
N ARG A 161 -1.86 -18.16 -18.57
CA ARG A 161 -1.40 -17.96 -17.19
C ARG A 161 0.10 -18.17 -17.06
N MET A 162 0.67 -19.18 -17.73
CA MET A 162 2.11 -19.39 -17.75
C MET A 162 2.84 -18.19 -18.37
N TRP A 163 2.34 -17.69 -19.51
CA TRP A 163 2.87 -16.49 -20.14
C TRP A 163 2.74 -15.25 -19.24
N SER A 164 1.60 -15.07 -18.57
CA SER A 164 1.35 -13.99 -17.59
C SER A 164 2.40 -14.00 -16.48
N ASN A 165 2.68 -15.17 -15.90
CA ASN A 165 3.67 -15.32 -14.83
C ASN A 165 5.11 -15.06 -15.32
N LEU A 166 5.48 -15.58 -16.50
CA LEU A 166 6.79 -15.35 -17.10
C LEU A 166 6.99 -13.88 -17.50
N ASN A 167 5.88 -13.18 -17.74
CA ASN A 167 5.84 -11.81 -18.18
C ASN A 167 5.11 -10.92 -17.19
N ALA A 168 5.49 -11.01 -15.92
CA ALA A 168 4.83 -10.28 -14.85
C ALA A 168 4.97 -8.75 -15.01
N LEU A 169 3.88 -8.03 -14.72
CA LEU A 169 3.85 -6.56 -14.72
C LEU A 169 4.83 -5.95 -13.70
N ALA A 170 4.97 -6.58 -12.53
CA ALA A 170 5.97 -6.26 -11.51
C ALA A 170 6.24 -7.50 -10.66
N GLY A 171 7.43 -7.54 -10.04
CA GLY A 171 7.71 -8.44 -8.93
C GLY A 171 7.22 -7.82 -7.61
N GLU A 172 7.34 -8.59 -6.54
CA GLU A 172 7.07 -8.10 -5.18
C GLU A 172 7.95 -6.88 -4.83
N ALA A 173 7.48 -6.07 -3.88
CA ALA A 173 8.21 -4.90 -3.42
C ALA A 173 9.59 -5.32 -2.87
N ASN A 174 10.64 -4.62 -3.29
CA ASN A 174 12.01 -4.88 -2.84
C ASN A 174 12.29 -4.07 -1.57
N ASP A 175 12.87 -4.71 -0.55
CA ASP A 175 13.29 -4.11 0.73
C ASP A 175 14.10 -2.82 0.57
N ASN A 176 14.88 -2.70 -0.51
CA ASN A 176 15.62 -1.48 -0.82
C ASN A 176 14.74 -0.25 -0.99
N HIS A 177 13.50 -0.39 -1.48
CA HIS A 177 12.55 0.73 -1.58
C HIS A 177 11.99 1.07 -0.21
N THR A 178 11.62 0.06 0.58
CA THR A 178 11.11 0.23 1.94
C THR A 178 12.13 0.94 2.83
N HIS A 179 13.41 0.55 2.75
CA HIS A 179 14.48 1.19 3.51
C HIS A 179 14.68 2.66 3.09
N LYS A 180 14.60 2.98 1.79
CA LYS A 180 14.69 4.37 1.33
C LYS A 180 13.52 5.21 1.84
N ILE A 181 12.30 4.69 1.74
CA ILE A 181 11.09 5.34 2.25
C ILE A 181 11.20 5.59 3.76
N ALA A 182 11.57 4.58 4.55
CA ALA A 182 11.76 4.72 5.98
C ALA A 182 12.81 5.78 6.32
N SER A 183 13.93 5.79 5.59
CA SER A 183 14.96 6.81 5.74
C SER A 183 14.44 8.22 5.43
N GLU A 184 13.65 8.41 4.38
CA GLU A 184 13.06 9.71 4.06
C GLU A 184 12.07 10.16 5.13
N VAL A 185 11.15 9.29 5.57
CA VAL A 185 10.15 9.62 6.60
C VAL A 185 10.80 10.00 7.93
N MET A 186 11.90 9.34 8.31
CA MET A 186 12.62 9.62 9.57
C MET A 186 13.47 10.89 9.51
N ASN A 187 13.94 11.31 8.33
CA ASN A 187 14.92 12.38 8.20
C ASN A 187 14.37 13.67 7.60
N ASN A 188 13.30 13.59 6.81
CA ASN A 188 12.74 14.71 6.08
C ASN A 188 11.43 15.18 6.75
N VAL A 189 11.56 16.19 7.62
CA VAL A 189 10.43 16.76 8.38
C VAL A 189 9.42 17.41 7.44
N GLU A 190 9.86 18.06 6.37
CA GLU A 190 8.97 18.69 5.40
C GLU A 190 8.14 17.65 4.66
N LEU A 191 8.75 16.55 4.23
CA LEU A 191 8.04 15.44 3.58
C LEU A 191 7.01 14.81 4.51
N ARG A 192 7.35 14.61 5.80
CA ARG A 192 6.40 14.11 6.80
C ARG A 192 5.22 15.06 6.94
N ALA A 193 5.48 16.36 7.08
CA ALA A 193 4.43 17.38 7.19
C ALA A 193 3.47 17.38 5.99
N ARG A 194 3.99 17.20 4.76
CA ARG A 194 3.17 17.06 3.54
C ARG A 194 2.30 15.79 3.56
N HIS A 195 2.85 14.66 4.01
CA HIS A 195 2.09 13.42 4.08
C HIS A 195 1.01 13.43 5.14
N THR A 196 1.19 14.21 6.20
CA THR A 196 0.21 14.41 7.27
C THR A 196 -0.62 15.67 7.10
N GLU A 197 -0.56 16.33 5.94
CA GLU A 197 -1.35 17.52 5.68
C GLU A 197 -2.85 17.21 5.80
N GLY A 198 -3.57 18.03 6.56
CA GLY A 198 -5.00 17.81 6.85
C GLY A 198 -5.28 16.82 7.98
N ILE A 199 -4.25 16.21 8.57
CA ILE A 199 -4.38 15.40 9.80
C ILE A 199 -4.17 16.31 11.01
N TYR A 200 -5.07 16.24 11.99
CA TYR A 200 -4.88 16.93 13.26
C TYR A 200 -3.77 16.24 14.06
N ILE A 201 -2.74 17.03 14.41
CA ILE A 201 -1.63 16.60 15.26
C ILE A 201 -1.75 17.41 16.56
N PRO A 202 -2.03 16.77 17.70
CA PRO A 202 -2.21 17.47 18.96
C PRO A 202 -0.88 18.05 19.46
N THR A 203 -0.96 19.23 20.07
CA THR A 203 0.18 19.89 20.73
C THR A 203 0.25 19.59 22.23
N ASP A 204 -0.82 19.02 22.81
CA ASP A 204 -0.84 18.66 24.22
C ASP A 204 -0.07 17.35 24.45
N ARG A 205 0.82 17.36 25.45
CA ARG A 205 1.59 16.19 25.87
C ARG A 205 0.74 15.13 26.57
N LYS A 206 -0.45 15.48 27.06
CA LYS A 206 -1.40 14.51 27.61
C LYS A 206 -1.91 13.54 26.55
N GLU A 207 -1.88 13.96 25.29
CA GLU A 207 -2.18 13.10 24.16
C GLU A 207 -0.90 12.38 23.71
N GLN A 208 -0.98 11.05 23.57
CA GLN A 208 0.16 10.22 23.20
C GLN A 208 0.81 10.66 21.88
N MET A 209 0.01 11.13 20.93
CA MET A 209 0.53 11.66 19.68
C MET A 209 1.31 12.97 19.87
N GLY A 210 0.88 13.85 20.77
CA GLY A 210 1.61 15.09 21.07
C GLY A 210 2.95 14.79 21.75
N LEU A 211 2.98 13.82 22.66
CA LEU A 211 4.22 13.31 23.26
C LEU A 211 5.17 12.72 22.20
N LEU A 212 4.66 11.93 21.26
CA LEU A 212 5.46 11.34 20.19
C LEU A 212 6.07 12.40 19.25
N GLU A 213 5.35 13.47 18.91
CA GLU A 213 5.92 14.56 18.11
C GLU A 213 6.99 15.34 18.88
N GLU A 214 6.76 15.66 20.16
CA GLU A 214 7.78 16.37 20.96
C GLU A 214 9.04 15.50 21.11
N ALA A 215 8.86 14.19 21.37
CA ALA A 215 9.97 13.24 21.43
C ALA A 215 10.72 13.17 20.10
N PHE A 216 10.01 13.08 18.97
CA PHE A 216 10.62 13.08 17.63
C PHE A 216 11.44 14.34 17.38
N ALA A 217 10.88 15.53 17.64
CA ALA A 217 11.57 16.80 17.46
C ALA A 217 12.81 16.91 18.36
N SER A 218 12.70 16.50 19.62
CA SER A 218 13.81 16.52 20.58
C SER A 218 14.94 15.56 20.19
N VAL A 219 14.60 14.32 19.78
CA VAL A 219 15.58 13.34 19.30
C VAL A 219 16.25 13.81 18.03
N LYS A 220 15.50 14.42 17.11
CA LYS A 220 16.06 14.92 15.84
C LYS A 220 17.05 16.05 16.07
N LYS A 221 16.77 16.95 17.02
CA LYS A 221 17.67 18.04 17.40
C LYS A 221 18.97 17.51 18.04
N ALA A 222 18.85 16.50 18.90
CA ALA A 222 19.98 15.86 19.59
C ALA A 222 20.81 14.89 18.71
N GLU A 223 20.37 14.57 17.48
CA GLU A 223 20.98 13.54 16.62
C GLU A 223 22.47 13.82 16.32
N ALA A 224 22.83 15.08 16.08
CA ALA A 224 24.21 15.47 15.81
C ALA A 224 25.11 15.24 17.04
N THR A 225 24.62 15.59 18.22
CA THR A 225 25.30 15.38 19.50
C THR A 225 25.45 13.88 19.79
N GLU A 226 24.39 13.10 19.60
CA GLU A 226 24.43 11.65 19.79
C GLU A 226 25.49 11.00 18.87
N LYS A 227 25.57 11.43 17.60
CA LYS A 227 26.61 10.97 16.66
C LYS A 227 28.02 11.31 17.14
N LYS A 228 28.25 12.49 17.73
CA LYS A 228 29.55 12.86 18.33
C LYS A 228 29.92 11.92 19.47
N VAL A 229 28.98 11.66 20.40
CA VAL A 229 29.18 10.75 21.53
C VAL A 229 29.47 9.33 21.05
N ARG A 230 28.65 8.80 20.12
CA ARG A 230 28.87 7.47 19.52
C ARG A 230 30.23 7.37 18.82
N LYS A 231 30.65 8.41 18.11
CA LYS A 231 31.98 8.47 17.47
C LYS A 231 33.09 8.42 18.52
N ALA A 232 32.97 9.16 19.62
CA ALA A 232 33.93 9.15 20.71
C ALA A 232 34.05 7.78 21.41
N VAL A 233 32.95 7.05 21.58
CA VAL A 233 32.99 5.65 22.05
C VAL A 233 33.73 4.78 21.03
N LYS A 234 33.42 4.92 19.74
CA LYS A 234 34.03 4.11 18.67
C LYS A 234 35.54 4.36 18.53
N THR A 235 35.99 5.60 18.67
CA THR A 235 37.41 5.98 18.65
C THR A 235 38.13 5.72 19.96
N LYS A 236 37.46 5.10 20.96
CA LYS A 236 37.97 4.86 22.31
C LYS A 236 38.39 6.12 23.06
N ALA A 237 37.89 7.29 22.65
CA ALA A 237 38.11 8.55 23.36
C ALA A 237 37.37 8.54 24.72
N ILE A 238 36.23 7.85 24.80
CA ILE A 238 35.53 7.52 26.05
C ILE A 238 35.39 6.00 26.21
N PRO A 239 35.24 5.49 27.45
CA PRO A 239 34.98 4.07 27.70
C PRO A 239 33.72 3.58 26.98
N LYS A 240 33.60 2.26 26.80
CA LYS A 240 32.46 1.63 26.09
C LYS A 240 31.19 1.65 26.97
N LEU A 241 30.65 2.83 27.20
CA LEU A 241 29.43 3.12 27.94
C LEU A 241 28.24 3.29 26.98
N ARG A 242 27.02 3.26 27.51
CA ARG A 242 25.77 3.44 26.75
C ARG A 242 24.86 4.45 27.44
N GLY A 243 23.99 5.09 26.66
CA GLY A 243 22.98 6.04 27.17
C GLY A 243 23.60 7.21 27.93
N ASP A 244 22.94 7.63 29.01
CA ASP A 244 23.34 8.77 29.86
C ASP A 244 24.78 8.65 30.40
N ALA A 245 25.25 7.43 30.73
CA ALA A 245 26.61 7.23 31.19
C ALA A 245 27.67 7.60 30.12
N ALA A 246 27.38 7.35 28.85
CA ALA A 246 28.25 7.77 27.75
C ALA A 246 28.20 9.29 27.52
N ALA A 247 27.03 9.90 27.71
CA ALA A 247 26.85 11.34 27.58
C ALA A 247 27.62 12.11 28.67
N LYS A 248 27.53 11.66 29.92
CA LYS A 248 28.30 12.22 31.05
C LYS A 248 29.81 12.10 30.83
N ALA A 249 30.29 10.93 30.42
CA ALA A 249 31.71 10.73 30.11
C ALA A 249 32.18 11.63 28.93
N ALA A 250 31.31 11.91 27.96
CA ALA A 250 31.62 12.83 26.87
C ALA A 250 31.70 14.29 27.33
N LEU A 251 30.84 14.70 28.26
CA LEU A 251 30.87 16.02 28.89
C LEU A 251 32.14 16.20 29.74
N GLU A 252 32.49 15.22 30.58
CA GLU A 252 33.70 15.24 31.41
C GLU A 252 34.98 15.37 30.58
N LYS A 253 35.00 14.77 29.38
CA LYS A 253 36.12 14.87 28.43
C LYS A 253 36.02 16.08 27.49
N ASN A 254 35.08 17.00 27.71
CA ASN A 254 34.85 18.20 26.89
C ASN A 254 34.64 17.89 25.39
N ILE A 255 34.07 16.71 25.08
CA ILE A 255 33.73 16.31 23.70
C ILE A 255 32.42 16.95 23.26
N ILE A 256 31.53 17.17 24.23
CA ILE A 256 30.26 17.90 24.08
C ILE A 256 30.19 18.99 25.15
N THR A 257 29.41 20.02 24.87
CA THR A 257 29.16 21.16 25.77
C THR A 257 28.00 20.86 26.74
N GLN A 258 27.87 21.64 27.82
CA GLN A 258 26.74 21.52 28.75
C GLN A 258 25.37 21.67 28.05
N PRO A 259 25.14 22.66 27.17
CA PRO A 259 23.89 22.76 26.42
C PRO A 259 23.58 21.53 25.55
N GLU A 260 24.62 20.96 24.91
CA GLU A 260 24.46 19.75 24.11
C GLU A 260 24.12 18.53 24.99
N TYR A 261 24.68 18.43 26.19
CA TYR A 261 24.35 17.39 27.16
C TYR A 261 22.89 17.50 27.63
N ASP A 262 22.45 18.71 28.01
CA ASP A 262 21.09 18.95 28.49
C ASP A 262 20.05 18.63 27.42
N GLU A 263 20.36 18.93 26.16
CA GLU A 263 19.51 18.60 25.01
C GLU A 263 19.41 17.09 24.77
N LEU A 264 20.53 16.37 24.87
CA LEU A 264 20.56 14.91 24.76
C LEU A 264 19.80 14.25 25.91
N ALA A 265 19.97 14.74 27.14
CA ALA A 265 19.26 14.26 28.32
C ALA A 265 17.74 14.51 28.22
N LYS A 266 17.33 15.67 27.70
CA LYS A 266 15.92 15.94 27.39
C LYS A 266 15.37 14.94 26.37
N ALA A 267 16.10 14.71 25.27
CA ALA A 267 15.70 13.77 24.23
C ALA A 267 15.57 12.33 24.75
N ASP A 268 16.53 11.89 25.58
CA ASP A 268 16.50 10.55 26.20
C ASP A 268 15.31 10.39 27.14
N ARG A 269 14.99 11.41 27.95
CA ARG A 269 13.81 11.40 28.82
C ARG A 269 12.50 11.30 28.03
N LEU A 270 12.33 12.15 27.02
CA LEU A 270 11.11 12.13 26.19
C LEU A 270 10.98 10.83 25.39
N ARG A 271 12.10 10.29 24.89
CA ARG A 271 12.12 8.98 24.23
C ARG A 271 11.68 7.88 25.18
N TRP A 272 12.14 7.90 26.44
CA TRP A 272 11.73 6.93 27.44
C TRP A 272 10.23 7.03 27.75
N GLU A 273 9.74 8.24 28.01
CA GLU A 273 8.32 8.53 28.26
C GLU A 273 7.42 8.05 27.10
N ALA A 274 7.85 8.26 25.85
CA ALA A 274 7.08 7.86 24.66
C ALA A 274 7.11 6.35 24.36
N ILE A 275 8.11 5.61 24.88
CA ILE A 275 8.22 4.15 24.70
C ILE A 275 7.50 3.39 25.82
N GLN A 276 7.25 4.07 26.96
CA GLN A 276 6.49 3.46 28.04
C GLN A 276 5.09 3.10 27.53
N VAL A 277 4.73 1.84 27.77
CA VAL A 277 3.39 1.33 27.59
C VAL A 277 2.78 1.28 28.97
N ASP A 278 1.48 1.57 29.07
CA ASP A 278 0.74 1.41 30.32
C ASP A 278 0.92 -0.03 30.81
N ASP A 279 1.42 -0.17 32.04
CA ASP A 279 1.52 -1.44 32.75
C ASP A 279 0.33 -1.51 33.70
N PHE A 280 -0.59 -2.43 33.45
CA PHE A 280 -1.78 -2.61 34.26
C PHE A 280 -1.60 -3.84 35.14
N THR A 281 -1.76 -3.65 36.45
CA THR A 281 -1.95 -4.79 37.36
C THR A 281 -3.22 -5.57 37.01
N GLU A 282 -3.31 -6.84 37.44
CA GLU A 282 -4.49 -7.66 37.18
C GLU A 282 -5.76 -6.98 37.75
N GLU A 283 -5.64 -6.37 38.94
CA GLU A 283 -6.71 -5.62 39.56
C GLU A 283 -7.12 -4.39 38.76
N GLU A 284 -6.17 -3.61 38.22
CA GLU A 284 -6.46 -2.44 37.38
C GLU A 284 -7.06 -2.83 36.03
N TYR A 285 -6.58 -3.93 35.43
CA TYR A 285 -7.10 -4.45 34.17
C TYR A 285 -8.56 -4.93 34.32
N VAL A 286 -8.87 -5.66 35.40
CA VAL A 286 -10.22 -6.12 35.72
C VAL A 286 -11.13 -4.96 36.16
N ALA A 287 -10.59 -3.96 36.85
CA ALA A 287 -11.33 -2.76 37.23
C ALA A 287 -11.57 -1.79 36.07
N HIS A 288 -10.79 -1.89 34.98
CA HIS A 288 -10.98 -1.09 33.78
C HIS A 288 -12.32 -1.44 33.13
N LYS A 289 -13.35 -0.61 33.39
CA LYS A 289 -14.67 -0.69 32.73
C LYS A 289 -14.57 -0.22 31.28
N GLY A 290 -13.80 -0.95 30.46
CA GLY A 290 -13.62 -0.72 29.02
C GLY A 290 -14.81 -1.16 28.17
N PHE A 291 -15.82 -1.75 28.79
CA PHE A 291 -17.12 -1.95 28.19
C PHE A 291 -18.14 -1.26 29.09
N GLY A 292 -19.13 -0.58 28.48
CA GLY A 292 -20.17 0.18 29.18
C GLY A 292 -20.86 -0.63 30.30
N GLN A 293 -21.68 0.04 31.11
CA GLN A 293 -22.31 -0.54 32.31
C GLN A 293 -22.91 -1.94 32.12
N ASP A 294 -23.39 -2.25 30.92
CA ASP A 294 -23.94 -3.55 30.50
C ASP A 294 -22.95 -4.73 30.63
N HIS A 295 -21.65 -4.50 30.45
CA HIS A 295 -20.64 -5.57 30.50
C HIS A 295 -20.25 -5.94 31.93
N ALA A 296 -20.28 -4.95 32.84
CA ALA A 296 -20.14 -5.19 34.27
C ALA A 296 -21.36 -5.95 34.82
N GLN A 297 -22.57 -5.64 34.30
CA GLN A 297 -23.77 -6.40 34.60
C GLN A 297 -23.66 -7.84 34.05
N HIS A 298 -23.25 -8.01 32.80
CA HIS A 298 -23.07 -9.33 32.18
C HIS A 298 -21.99 -10.19 32.89
N GLN A 299 -20.85 -9.61 33.31
CA GLN A 299 -19.87 -10.33 34.13
C GLN A 299 -20.44 -10.72 35.51
N SER A 300 -21.21 -9.82 36.15
CA SER A 300 -21.86 -10.15 37.42
C SER A 300 -22.94 -11.23 37.28
N GLU A 301 -23.59 -11.34 36.11
CA GLU A 301 -24.53 -12.42 35.78
C GLU A 301 -23.80 -13.73 35.49
N LEU A 302 -22.67 -13.69 34.77
CA LEU A 302 -21.83 -14.87 34.51
C LEU A 302 -21.30 -15.49 35.81
N VAL A 303 -20.95 -14.68 36.82
CA VAL A 303 -20.54 -15.15 38.15
C VAL A 303 -21.69 -15.79 38.94
N LYS A 304 -22.95 -15.42 38.64
CA LYS A 304 -24.15 -16.01 39.26
C LYS A 304 -24.61 -17.31 38.59
N LEU A 305 -24.11 -17.62 37.39
CA LEU A 305 -24.40 -18.88 36.73
C LEU A 305 -23.64 -20.01 37.43
N SER A 306 -24.36 -21.08 37.77
CA SER A 306 -23.75 -22.28 38.32
C SER A 306 -22.65 -22.79 37.38
N PRO A 307 -21.48 -23.20 37.89
CA PRO A 307 -20.43 -23.75 37.05
C PRO A 307 -20.99 -24.91 36.22
N VAL A 308 -20.72 -24.90 34.91
CA VAL A 308 -21.10 -26.01 34.03
C VAL A 308 -20.44 -27.27 34.59
N PRO A 309 -21.21 -28.31 34.96
CA PRO A 309 -20.64 -29.52 35.52
C PRO A 309 -19.71 -30.17 34.48
N GLY A 310 -18.39 -30.02 34.67
CA GLY A 310 -17.38 -30.64 33.81
C GLY A 310 -16.15 -29.81 33.46
N SER A 311 -16.12 -28.48 33.69
CA SER A 311 -14.91 -27.70 33.40
C SER A 311 -13.92 -27.75 34.58
N LYS A 312 -13.05 -28.76 34.59
CA LYS A 312 -11.80 -28.71 35.37
C LYS A 312 -10.95 -27.57 34.81
N GLY A 313 -10.51 -26.68 35.69
CA GLY A 313 -9.65 -25.54 35.35
C GLY A 313 -8.37 -25.98 34.64
N ALA A 314 -7.95 -25.13 33.71
CA ALA A 314 -6.60 -25.01 33.19
C ALA A 314 -6.18 -23.56 33.39
#